data_AF-A0A257S488-F1
#
_entry.id   AF-A0A257S488-F1
#
_cell.length_a   1.000
_cell.length_b   1.000
_cell.length_c   1.000
_cell.angle_alpha   90.00
_cell.angle_beta   90.00
_cell.angle_gamma   90.00
#
_symmetry.space_group_name_H-M   'P 1'
#
loop_
_entity.id
_entity.type
_entity.pdbx_description
1 polymer ?
#
loop_
_entity_poly.entity_id
_entity_poly.type
_entity_poly.pdbx_seq_one_letter_code
_entity_poly.pdbx_strand_id
1 'polypeptide(L)'
;MRRRIAIFAIVLLAGCTDHSTPTATRAGAPAAQDQTGVIQGKPADTRPMMPTNAMDVDTTPVLARIEAMVASSLAAVPIPPDAFSQASDAVHPDVACAPAVWNGSRCWATYTPYAGSNAMVENPSFLIARTEAQWTTPPGVTNPVVPSPAGGGYNSDPDQAFDPGSNRLVTFYREVSGGFNKIYVMSTGDGQRWTVPQLAFKEPNHNAVSPAVVIGADRVARMWYVETGGGCGTSQSRVHLRTAQPSPDQTFEEAAWSPASDVDLVQPGSVIWHMDVIALRRR
;
A
#
# COMPACT_ATOMS: atom_id res chain seq x y z
N MET A 1 0.67 -16.68 -24.39
CA MET A 1 1.46 -15.52 -23.94
C MET A 1 0.90 -15.05 -22.60
N ARG A 2 1.56 -15.33 -21.46
CA ARG A 2 1.18 -14.82 -20.13
C ARG A 2 2.29 -13.88 -19.67
N ARG A 3 2.03 -12.57 -19.62
CA ARG A 3 2.97 -11.60 -19.03
C ARG A 3 2.93 -11.80 -17.51
N ARG A 4 4.06 -12.18 -16.91
CA ARG A 4 4.20 -12.31 -15.45
C ARG A 4 4.42 -10.92 -14.85
N ILE A 5 3.50 -10.51 -13.98
CA ILE A 5 3.64 -9.33 -13.11
C ILE A 5 4.58 -9.76 -11.97
N ALA A 6 5.69 -9.03 -11.79
CA ALA A 6 6.51 -9.14 -10.58
C ALA A 6 6.12 -7.98 -9.67
N ILE A 7 5.72 -8.30 -8.45
CA ILE A 7 5.31 -7.36 -7.41
C ILE A 7 6.54 -7.14 -6.53
N PHE A 8 6.91 -5.88 -6.31
CA PHE A 8 7.97 -5.50 -5.38
C PHE A 8 7.36 -4.54 -4.37
N ALA A 9 7.37 -4.92 -3.08
CA ALA A 9 6.90 -4.07 -2.00
C ALA A 9 7.99 -3.06 -1.61
N ILE A 10 7.66 -1.77 -1.54
CA ILE A 10 8.48 -0.76 -0.87
C ILE A 10 7.86 -0.57 0.52
N VAL A 11 8.42 -1.23 1.52
CA VAL A 11 7.95 -1.08 2.90
C VAL A 11 8.54 0.21 3.48
N LEU A 12 7.74 1.27 3.54
CA LEU A 12 8.03 2.44 4.38
C LEU A 12 7.70 2.09 5.83
N LEU A 13 8.73 1.84 6.64
CA LEU A 13 8.60 1.57 8.08
C LEU A 13 8.45 2.91 8.82
N ALA A 14 7.23 3.24 9.24
CA ALA A 14 7.01 4.24 10.27
C ALA A 14 7.06 3.55 11.64
N GLY A 15 8.14 3.77 12.40
CA GLY A 15 8.23 3.32 13.79
C GLY A 15 7.37 4.18 14.70
N CYS A 16 6.74 3.57 15.70
CA CYS A 16 6.07 4.29 16.79
C CYS A 16 7.09 5.19 17.49
N THR A 17 6.92 6.51 17.40
CA THR A 17 7.68 7.45 18.22
C THR A 17 6.98 7.63 19.56
N ASP A 18 7.44 6.88 20.56
CA ASP A 18 7.42 7.32 21.96
C ASP A 18 8.83 7.11 22.54
N HIS A 19 9.55 8.24 22.63
CA HIS A 19 10.76 8.57 23.38
C HIS A 19 11.89 7.52 23.68
N SER A 20 13.07 7.91 23.17
CA SER A 20 14.43 7.74 23.75
C SER A 20 15.09 6.36 23.82
N THR A 21 15.83 5.97 22.77
CA THR A 21 17.12 5.25 22.94
C THR A 21 18.04 5.52 21.73
N PRO A 22 19.31 5.92 21.90
CA PRO A 22 20.23 6.14 20.78
C PRO A 22 20.83 4.81 20.29
N THR A 23 20.65 4.48 19.02
CA THR A 23 21.26 3.29 18.40
C THR A 23 22.71 3.60 18.01
N ALA A 24 23.67 3.02 18.73
CA ALA A 24 25.08 3.09 18.39
C ALA A 24 25.39 2.25 17.13
N THR A 25 26.16 2.83 16.21
CA THR A 25 26.75 2.14 15.07
C THR A 25 27.96 1.32 15.51
N ARG A 26 28.04 0.06 15.05
CA ARG A 26 29.30 -0.69 15.08
C ARG A 26 29.78 -0.96 13.66
N ALA A 27 31.00 -0.51 13.40
CA ALA A 27 31.72 -0.56 12.14
C ALA A 27 32.09 -1.99 11.71
N GLY A 28 32.32 -2.16 10.40
CA GLY A 28 32.41 -3.44 9.69
C GLY A 28 33.82 -4.03 9.48
N ALA A 29 33.89 -5.06 8.63
CA ALA A 29 35.05 -5.57 7.87
C ALA A 29 34.59 -6.76 6.95
N PRO A 30 35.33 -7.15 5.88
CA PRO A 30 34.72 -7.38 4.56
C PRO A 30 34.73 -8.83 4.03
N ALA A 31 34.02 -9.01 2.91
CA ALA A 31 33.90 -10.23 2.12
C ALA A 31 35.14 -10.50 1.25
N ALA A 32 35.47 -11.78 1.08
CA ALA A 32 36.45 -12.28 0.12
C ALA A 32 35.73 -12.88 -1.11
N GLN A 33 36.15 -12.47 -2.30
CA GLN A 33 35.85 -13.12 -3.58
C GLN A 33 36.90 -14.19 -3.87
N ASP A 34 36.48 -15.28 -4.52
CA ASP A 34 37.36 -16.05 -5.40
C ASP A 34 36.62 -16.46 -6.68
N GLN A 35 37.32 -16.34 -7.80
CA GLN A 35 36.91 -16.68 -9.16
C GLN A 35 37.51 -18.04 -9.53
N THR A 36 36.79 -18.85 -10.29
CA THR A 36 37.23 -19.54 -11.52
C THR A 36 36.36 -20.77 -11.80
N GLY A 37 35.88 -20.90 -13.04
CA GLY A 37 35.07 -22.06 -13.45
C GLY A 37 34.64 -22.00 -14.91
N VAL A 38 35.61 -22.15 -15.81
CA VAL A 38 35.40 -22.31 -17.26
C VAL A 38 34.70 -23.65 -17.54
N ILE A 39 33.69 -23.66 -18.43
CA ILE A 39 33.20 -24.91 -19.08
C ILE A 39 33.13 -24.68 -20.60
N GLN A 40 33.80 -25.57 -21.33
CA GLN A 40 33.95 -25.64 -22.79
C GLN A 40 32.65 -26.03 -23.53
N GLY A 41 32.60 -25.64 -24.81
CA GLY A 41 31.40 -25.58 -25.66
C GLY A 41 30.84 -26.88 -26.26
N LYS A 42 29.68 -26.70 -26.90
CA LYS A 42 28.90 -27.68 -27.68
C LYS A 42 28.63 -27.09 -29.09
N PRO A 43 28.53 -27.89 -30.17
CA PRO A 43 28.51 -27.38 -31.56
C PRO A 43 27.20 -26.66 -31.92
N ALA A 44 27.30 -25.74 -32.88
CA ALA A 44 26.23 -24.86 -33.36
C ALA A 44 25.14 -25.59 -34.18
N ASP A 45 23.87 -25.31 -33.87
CA ASP A 45 22.70 -25.69 -34.67
C ASP A 45 22.44 -24.59 -35.73
N THR A 46 22.57 -24.93 -37.01
CA THR A 46 22.55 -24.01 -38.15
C THR A 46 21.15 -23.79 -38.73
N ARG A 47 20.16 -23.47 -37.90
CA ARG A 47 18.83 -23.08 -38.38
C ARG A 47 18.70 -21.56 -38.43
N PRO A 48 18.21 -20.95 -39.52
CA PRO A 48 18.01 -19.50 -39.58
C PRO A 48 16.94 -19.08 -38.56
N MET A 49 17.37 -18.36 -37.52
CA MET A 49 16.46 -17.71 -36.57
C MET A 49 15.70 -16.59 -37.28
N MET A 50 14.37 -16.63 -37.20
CA MET A 50 13.51 -15.49 -37.52
C MET A 50 13.88 -14.27 -36.65
N PRO A 51 13.64 -13.03 -37.11
CA PRO A 51 14.07 -11.84 -36.39
C PRO A 51 13.43 -11.80 -35.00
N THR A 52 14.26 -11.89 -33.98
CA THR A 52 13.89 -11.64 -32.60
C THR A 52 13.58 -10.16 -32.49
N ASN A 53 12.30 -9.81 -32.30
CA ASN A 53 11.98 -8.54 -31.64
C ASN A 53 12.66 -8.60 -30.28
N ALA A 54 13.79 -7.91 -30.14
CA ALA A 54 14.48 -7.75 -28.88
C ALA A 54 13.46 -7.11 -27.93
N MET A 55 12.97 -7.89 -26.96
CA MET A 55 12.42 -7.30 -25.76
C MET A 55 13.57 -6.50 -25.17
N ASP A 56 13.40 -5.19 -25.11
CA ASP A 56 14.32 -4.31 -24.41
C ASP A 56 14.21 -4.67 -22.92
N VAL A 57 15.05 -5.58 -22.46
CA VAL A 57 15.09 -5.98 -21.07
C VAL A 57 15.97 -4.95 -20.38
N ASP A 58 15.36 -4.08 -19.59
CA ASP A 58 16.12 -3.20 -18.71
C ASP A 58 16.96 -4.07 -17.74
N THR A 59 18.28 -4.02 -17.93
CA THR A 59 19.27 -4.78 -17.17
C THR A 59 19.74 -4.05 -15.91
N THR A 60 19.18 -2.87 -15.62
CA THR A 60 19.50 -2.11 -14.41
C THR A 60 19.21 -2.96 -13.18
N PRO A 61 20.18 -3.12 -12.25
CA PRO A 61 19.96 -3.85 -11.01
C PRO A 61 18.72 -3.32 -10.28
N VAL A 62 17.91 -4.22 -9.72
CA VAL A 62 16.69 -3.84 -8.97
C VAL A 62 17.01 -2.81 -7.89
N LEU A 63 18.14 -2.97 -7.19
CA LEU A 63 18.61 -2.03 -6.18
C LEU A 63 18.90 -0.64 -6.77
N ALA A 64 19.53 -0.55 -7.93
CA ALA A 64 19.80 0.73 -8.59
C ALA A 64 18.51 1.40 -9.10
N ARG A 65 17.48 0.62 -9.49
CA ARG A 65 16.15 1.16 -9.82
C ARG A 65 15.43 1.68 -8.58
N ILE A 66 15.56 1.00 -7.44
CA ILE A 66 15.06 1.45 -6.14
C ILE A 66 15.79 2.71 -5.70
N GLU A 67 17.12 2.72 -5.73
CA GLU A 67 17.95 3.89 -5.39
C GLU A 67 17.62 5.09 -6.27
N ALA A 68 17.42 4.92 -7.57
CA ALA A 68 16.99 6.01 -8.47
C ALA A 68 15.59 6.53 -8.13
N MET A 69 14.67 5.68 -7.64
CA MET A 69 13.36 6.12 -7.15
C MET A 69 13.45 6.85 -5.80
N VAL A 70 14.35 6.41 -4.91
CA VAL A 70 14.54 6.97 -3.56
C VAL A 70 15.42 8.23 -3.58
N ALA A 71 16.34 8.37 -4.54
CA ALA A 71 17.19 9.54 -4.73
C ALA A 71 16.45 10.74 -5.34
N SER A 72 15.18 10.56 -5.73
CA SER A 72 14.24 11.66 -5.94
C SER A 72 14.19 12.49 -4.66
N SER A 73 14.39 13.80 -4.74
CA SER A 73 14.38 14.67 -3.56
C SER A 73 13.10 14.47 -2.75
N LEU A 74 13.23 13.97 -1.53
CA LEU A 74 12.12 13.92 -0.58
C LEU A 74 11.75 15.37 -0.25
N ALA A 75 10.54 15.78 -0.65
CA ALA A 75 9.97 17.06 -0.29
C ALA A 75 8.83 16.81 0.70
N ALA A 76 8.82 17.55 1.80
CA ALA A 76 7.67 17.54 2.70
C ALA A 76 6.46 18.15 1.96
N VAL A 77 5.38 17.38 1.86
CA VAL A 77 4.11 17.83 1.28
C VAL A 77 3.12 18.05 2.41
N PRO A 78 2.62 19.28 2.62
CA PRO A 78 1.65 19.53 3.66
C PRO A 78 0.29 18.91 3.30
N ILE A 79 -0.27 18.16 4.23
CA ILE A 79 -1.69 17.79 4.20
C ILE A 79 -2.47 19.02 4.68
N PRO A 80 -3.46 19.52 3.92
CA PRO A 80 -4.24 20.66 4.36
C PRO A 80 -4.99 20.32 5.65
N PRO A 81 -5.13 21.26 6.59
CA PRO A 81 -6.00 21.05 7.74
C PRO A 81 -7.42 20.81 7.25
N ASP A 82 -8.08 19.78 7.77
CA ASP A 82 -9.50 19.60 7.52
C ASP A 82 -10.36 20.31 8.57
N ALA A 83 -11.52 20.79 8.13
CA ALA A 83 -12.45 21.52 8.98
C ALA A 83 -13.07 20.63 10.08
N PHE A 84 -12.95 19.30 9.97
CA PHE A 84 -13.57 18.35 10.88
C PHE A 84 -12.73 18.10 12.14
N SER A 85 -11.44 17.79 11.96
CA SER A 85 -10.51 17.55 13.05
C SER A 85 -10.01 18.86 13.68
N GLN A 86 -10.09 19.98 12.95
CA GLN A 86 -9.48 21.27 13.33
C GLN A 86 -8.00 21.13 13.72
N ALA A 87 -7.35 20.05 13.29
CA ALA A 87 -6.03 19.64 13.71
C ALA A 87 -5.04 19.68 12.53
N SER A 88 -3.80 20.00 12.85
CA SER A 88 -2.67 19.92 11.91
C SER A 88 -2.13 18.50 11.74
N ASP A 89 -2.56 17.58 12.60
CA ASP A 89 -1.93 16.29 12.76
C ASP A 89 -2.73 15.23 12.01
N ALA A 90 -2.08 14.64 11.01
CA ALA A 90 -2.60 13.56 10.19
C ALA A 90 -1.57 12.43 10.14
N VAL A 91 -2.05 11.20 10.11
CA VAL A 91 -1.24 9.98 10.04
C VAL A 91 -1.73 9.09 8.90
N HIS A 92 -0.91 8.09 8.58
CA HIS A 92 -1.21 7.04 7.62
C HIS A 92 -1.78 7.54 6.28
N PRO A 93 -1.07 8.43 5.56
CA PRO A 93 -1.50 8.82 4.23
C PRO A 93 -1.25 7.69 3.24
N ASP A 94 -2.17 7.53 2.29
CA ASP A 94 -1.97 6.70 1.10
C ASP A 94 -2.42 7.45 -0.17
N VAL A 95 -1.74 7.22 -1.30
CA VAL A 95 -1.96 7.91 -2.56
C VAL A 95 -2.18 6.93 -3.71
N ALA A 96 -3.37 6.99 -4.29
CA ALA A 96 -3.72 6.25 -5.49
C ALA A 96 -3.82 7.17 -6.72
N CYS A 97 -3.26 6.71 -7.83
CA CYS A 97 -3.34 7.41 -9.11
C CYS A 97 -4.03 6.56 -10.18
N ALA A 98 -5.01 7.15 -10.86
CA ALA A 98 -5.63 6.57 -12.03
C ALA A 98 -4.66 6.56 -13.25
N PRO A 99 -4.88 5.67 -14.24
CA PRO A 99 -4.08 5.64 -15.46
C PRO A 99 -4.10 6.95 -16.27
N ALA A 100 -5.21 7.70 -16.17
CA ALA A 100 -5.44 9.00 -16.78
C ALA A 100 -6.15 9.92 -15.78
N VAL A 101 -6.38 11.19 -16.13
CA VAL A 101 -7.20 12.09 -15.31
C VAL A 101 -8.59 11.50 -15.13
N TRP A 102 -9.03 11.40 -13.88
CA TRP A 102 -10.31 10.83 -13.48
C TRP A 102 -10.95 11.77 -12.46
N ASN A 103 -12.17 12.25 -12.75
CA ASN A 103 -12.90 13.20 -11.90
C ASN A 103 -12.10 14.45 -11.50
N GLY A 104 -11.32 15.00 -12.44
CA GLY A 104 -10.61 16.27 -12.28
C GLY A 104 -9.17 16.16 -11.78
N SER A 105 -8.70 14.98 -11.35
CA SER A 105 -7.29 14.76 -11.04
C SER A 105 -6.82 13.38 -11.43
N ARG A 106 -5.50 13.23 -11.58
CA ARG A 106 -4.90 11.90 -11.78
C ARG A 106 -4.73 11.16 -10.45
N CYS A 107 -4.48 11.88 -9.35
CA CYS A 107 -4.13 11.29 -8.07
C CYS A 107 -4.99 11.83 -6.94
N TRP A 108 -5.26 10.95 -5.98
CA TRP A 108 -6.13 11.16 -4.84
C TRP A 108 -5.42 10.62 -3.60
N ALA A 109 -5.66 11.23 -2.45
CA ALA A 109 -5.05 10.82 -1.20
C ALA A 109 -6.13 10.49 -0.17
N THR A 110 -5.89 9.45 0.61
CA THR A 110 -6.61 9.18 1.86
C THR A 110 -5.65 9.31 3.02
N TYR A 111 -6.17 9.65 4.19
CA TYR A 111 -5.39 9.82 5.43
C TYR A 111 -6.35 9.75 6.62
N THR A 112 -5.80 9.70 7.83
CA THR A 112 -6.57 9.84 9.06
C THR A 112 -6.07 11.02 9.91
N PRO A 113 -6.95 11.93 10.37
CA PRO A 113 -6.58 12.90 11.39
C PRO A 113 -6.21 12.21 12.70
N TYR A 114 -5.25 12.74 13.46
CA TYR A 114 -4.81 12.11 14.73
C TYR A 114 -4.49 13.13 15.81
N ALA A 115 -5.33 14.15 15.90
CA ALA A 115 -5.20 15.26 16.84
C ALA A 115 -4.98 14.77 18.27
N GLY A 116 -3.84 15.13 18.87
CA GLY A 116 -3.53 14.78 20.26
C GLY A 116 -3.50 13.28 20.53
N SER A 117 -3.17 12.45 19.53
CA SER A 117 -3.21 10.98 19.62
C SER A 117 -4.58 10.39 19.96
N ASN A 118 -5.65 11.06 19.52
CA ASN A 118 -7.02 10.63 19.78
C ASN A 118 -7.56 9.75 18.64
N ALA A 119 -7.65 8.44 18.88
CA ALA A 119 -8.20 7.48 17.92
C ALA A 119 -9.67 7.75 17.53
N MET A 120 -10.44 8.50 18.32
CA MET A 120 -11.84 8.83 17.99
C MET A 120 -11.95 9.75 16.76
N VAL A 121 -10.90 10.50 16.43
CA VAL A 121 -10.86 11.35 15.24
C VAL A 121 -10.12 10.72 14.06
N GLU A 122 -9.61 9.50 14.22
CA GLU A 122 -8.81 8.74 13.24
C GLU A 122 -9.68 8.14 12.12
N ASN A 123 -10.39 9.00 11.41
CA ASN A 123 -11.41 8.59 10.46
C ASN A 123 -10.96 8.86 9.01
N PRO A 124 -11.07 7.86 8.10
CA PRO A 124 -10.68 8.01 6.71
C PRO A 124 -11.21 9.28 6.08
N SER A 125 -10.28 10.13 5.66
CA SER A 125 -10.51 11.41 5.02
C SER A 125 -9.91 11.40 3.62
N PHE A 126 -10.34 12.33 2.77
CA PHE A 126 -10.09 12.26 1.33
C PHE A 126 -9.67 13.61 0.74
N LEU A 127 -8.71 13.56 -0.18
CA LEU A 127 -8.12 14.72 -0.85
C LEU A 127 -7.93 14.46 -2.34
N ILE A 128 -8.03 15.54 -3.12
CA ILE A 128 -7.68 15.59 -4.54
C ILE A 128 -6.36 16.33 -4.73
N ALA A 129 -5.48 15.82 -5.59
CA ALA A 129 -4.29 16.55 -6.01
C ALA A 129 -4.66 17.69 -6.97
N ARG A 130 -4.26 18.92 -6.67
CA ARG A 130 -4.19 20.03 -7.65
C ARG A 130 -2.87 20.00 -8.41
N THR A 131 -1.79 19.64 -7.72
CA THR A 131 -0.46 19.36 -8.26
C THR A 131 0.14 18.18 -7.49
N GLU A 132 1.33 17.72 -7.86
CA GLU A 132 2.03 16.63 -7.13
C GLU A 132 2.31 16.96 -5.65
N ALA A 133 2.33 18.26 -5.29
CA ALA A 133 2.63 18.73 -3.94
C ALA A 133 1.50 19.57 -3.31
N GLN A 134 0.35 19.69 -3.96
CA GLN A 134 -0.79 20.49 -3.45
C GLN A 134 -2.06 19.65 -3.43
N TRP A 135 -2.60 19.48 -2.24
CA TRP A 135 -3.77 18.66 -1.97
C TRP A 135 -4.88 19.51 -1.34
N THR A 136 -6.13 19.15 -1.59
CA THR A 136 -7.30 19.85 -1.04
C THR A 136 -8.49 18.90 -0.92
N THR A 137 -9.47 19.23 -0.08
CA THR A 137 -10.74 18.50 -0.08
C THR A 137 -11.47 18.74 -1.41
N PRO A 138 -11.94 17.69 -2.10
CA PRO A 138 -12.67 17.84 -3.36
C PRO A 138 -13.97 18.63 -3.15
N PRO A 139 -14.41 19.45 -4.12
CA PRO A 139 -15.71 20.11 -4.04
C PRO A 139 -16.85 19.10 -3.83
N GLY A 140 -17.73 19.37 -2.87
CA GLY A 140 -18.86 18.48 -2.56
C GLY A 140 -18.55 17.31 -1.63
N VAL A 141 -17.28 17.13 -1.23
CA VAL A 141 -16.87 16.15 -0.21
C VAL A 141 -16.77 16.84 1.15
N THR A 142 -17.34 16.20 2.17
CA THR A 142 -17.14 16.55 3.58
C THR A 142 -16.31 15.46 4.22
N ASN A 143 -15.13 15.82 4.76
CA ASN A 143 -14.34 14.88 5.55
C ASN A 143 -14.87 14.77 6.99
N PRO A 144 -14.72 13.61 7.64
CA PRO A 144 -14.19 12.36 7.08
C PRO A 144 -15.24 11.69 6.18
N VAL A 145 -14.78 10.89 5.22
CA VAL A 145 -15.67 10.13 4.31
C VAL A 145 -16.22 8.86 4.97
N VAL A 146 -15.60 8.45 6.08
CA VAL A 146 -16.10 7.38 6.97
C VAL A 146 -16.29 7.99 8.36
N PRO A 147 -17.48 7.89 8.98
CA PRO A 147 -17.68 8.38 10.34
C PRO A 147 -17.01 7.46 11.38
N SER A 148 -16.77 7.99 12.58
CA SER A 148 -16.38 7.18 13.73
C SER A 148 -17.37 6.02 13.93
N PRO A 149 -16.89 4.79 14.19
CA PRO A 149 -17.78 3.67 14.42
C PRO A 149 -18.55 3.88 15.74
N ALA A 150 -19.80 3.41 15.76
CA ALA A 150 -20.60 3.43 16.98
C ALA A 150 -20.06 2.43 18.01
N GLY A 151 -20.32 2.67 19.30
CA GLY A 151 -20.03 1.70 20.36
C GLY A 151 -18.58 1.66 20.86
N GLY A 152 -17.80 2.73 20.63
CA GLY A 152 -16.47 2.91 21.24
C GLY A 152 -15.32 2.19 20.52
N GLY A 153 -15.53 1.78 19.26
CA GLY A 153 -14.42 1.42 18.37
C GLY A 153 -13.72 2.65 17.77
N TYR A 154 -12.72 2.40 16.94
CA TYR A 154 -12.05 3.44 16.16
C TYR A 154 -11.69 2.94 14.75
N ASN A 155 -11.54 3.88 13.81
CA ASN A 155 -11.02 3.61 12.47
C ASN A 155 -9.52 3.90 12.43
N SER A 156 -8.83 3.38 11.41
CA SER A 156 -7.39 3.58 11.20
C SER A 156 -6.98 3.03 9.83
N ASP A 157 -5.72 3.29 9.46
CA ASP A 157 -5.02 2.62 8.37
C ASP A 157 -5.79 2.53 7.03
N PRO A 158 -6.21 3.67 6.45
CA PRO A 158 -6.82 3.65 5.13
C PRO A 158 -5.76 3.44 4.05
N ASP A 159 -6.13 2.70 3.00
CA ASP A 159 -5.30 2.42 1.84
C ASP A 159 -6.20 2.31 0.60
N GLN A 160 -5.72 2.71 -0.57
CA GLN A 160 -6.55 2.83 -1.76
C GLN A 160 -5.83 2.40 -3.04
N ALA A 161 -6.62 1.88 -3.98
CA ALA A 161 -6.15 1.52 -5.30
C ALA A 161 -7.23 1.83 -6.34
N PHE A 162 -6.79 2.19 -7.55
CA PHE A 162 -7.69 2.42 -8.66
C PHE A 162 -8.03 1.10 -9.37
N ASP A 163 -9.30 0.74 -9.47
CA ASP A 163 -9.77 -0.39 -10.27
C ASP A 163 -10.08 0.07 -11.70
N PRO A 164 -9.23 -0.25 -12.69
CA PRO A 164 -9.45 0.16 -14.07
C PRO A 164 -10.66 -0.53 -14.72
N GLY A 165 -11.11 -1.67 -14.19
CA GLY A 165 -12.22 -2.42 -14.79
C GLY A 165 -13.59 -1.83 -14.47
N SER A 166 -13.79 -1.36 -13.24
CA SER A 166 -15.01 -0.64 -12.86
C SER A 166 -14.88 0.88 -12.98
N ASN A 167 -13.67 1.40 -13.26
CA ASN A 167 -13.33 2.82 -13.31
C ASN A 167 -13.66 3.53 -11.97
N ARG A 168 -13.27 2.89 -10.87
CA ARG A 168 -13.54 3.36 -9.50
C ARG A 168 -12.25 3.43 -8.69
N LEU A 169 -12.22 4.38 -7.77
CA LEU A 169 -11.24 4.40 -6.71
C LEU A 169 -11.76 3.55 -5.55
N VAL A 170 -11.01 2.53 -5.16
CA VAL A 170 -11.37 1.58 -4.11
C VAL A 170 -10.54 1.90 -2.88
N THR A 171 -11.19 2.08 -1.73
CA THR A 171 -10.55 2.34 -0.45
C THR A 171 -10.87 1.22 0.52
N PHE A 172 -9.82 0.77 1.18
CA PHE A 172 -9.86 -0.10 2.33
C PHE A 172 -9.51 0.69 3.57
N TYR A 173 -10.05 0.28 4.71
CA TYR A 173 -9.65 0.84 6.00
C TYR A 173 -9.88 -0.18 7.10
N ARG A 174 -9.23 0.03 8.24
CA ARG A 174 -9.37 -0.80 9.42
C ARG A 174 -10.32 -0.16 10.42
N GLU A 175 -11.28 -0.93 10.91
CA GLU A 175 -12.05 -0.64 12.13
C GLU A 175 -11.62 -1.59 13.24
N VAL A 176 -11.34 -1.07 14.43
CA VAL A 176 -11.15 -1.88 15.64
C VAL A 176 -12.39 -1.80 16.50
N SER A 177 -13.10 -2.92 16.62
CA SER A 177 -14.27 -3.02 17.49
C SER A 177 -14.60 -4.48 17.81
N GLY A 178 -15.22 -4.69 18.99
CA GLY A 178 -15.68 -6.03 19.41
C GLY A 178 -14.57 -7.08 19.51
N GLY A 179 -13.31 -6.67 19.72
CA GLY A 179 -12.16 -7.57 19.81
C GLY A 179 -11.56 -8.00 18.46
N PHE A 180 -11.92 -7.32 17.37
CA PHE A 180 -11.44 -7.63 16.02
C PHE A 180 -10.83 -6.41 15.32
N ASN A 181 -9.85 -6.66 14.46
CA ASN A 181 -9.51 -5.78 13.35
C ASN A 181 -10.40 -6.18 12.17
N LYS A 182 -11.28 -5.28 11.73
CA LYS A 182 -12.16 -5.46 10.58
C LYS A 182 -11.63 -4.64 9.42
N ILE A 183 -11.39 -5.26 8.28
CA ILE A 183 -11.02 -4.56 7.06
C ILE A 183 -12.29 -4.35 6.24
N TYR A 184 -12.67 -3.09 6.07
CA TYR A 184 -13.78 -2.69 5.22
C TYR A 184 -13.29 -2.26 3.86
N VAL A 185 -14.18 -2.36 2.87
CA VAL A 185 -13.99 -1.88 1.51
C VAL A 185 -15.16 -0.99 1.11
N MET A 186 -14.85 0.10 0.42
CA MET A 186 -15.79 1.02 -0.20
C MET A 186 -15.15 1.57 -1.48
N SER A 187 -15.96 2.11 -2.38
CA SER A 187 -15.43 2.72 -3.59
C SER A 187 -16.27 3.90 -4.06
N THR A 188 -15.65 4.77 -4.84
CA THR A 188 -16.30 5.92 -5.48
C THR A 188 -16.06 5.89 -6.98
N GLY A 189 -17.10 6.21 -7.76
CA GLY A 189 -17.03 6.37 -9.21
C GLY A 189 -16.85 7.83 -9.66
N ASP A 190 -17.09 8.78 -8.76
CA ASP A 190 -17.17 10.22 -9.06
C ASP A 190 -16.23 11.09 -8.19
N GLY A 191 -15.50 10.47 -7.25
CA GLY A 191 -14.63 11.17 -6.31
C GLY A 191 -15.38 12.00 -5.26
N GLN A 192 -16.69 11.84 -5.16
CA GLN A 192 -17.58 12.63 -4.30
C GLN A 192 -18.45 11.76 -3.39
N ARG A 193 -18.96 10.66 -3.94
CA ARG A 193 -19.89 9.76 -3.26
C ARG A 193 -19.27 8.39 -3.15
N TRP A 194 -19.24 7.89 -1.93
CA TRP A 194 -18.79 6.54 -1.64
C TRP A 194 -19.96 5.58 -1.52
N THR A 195 -19.73 4.34 -1.89
CA THR A 195 -20.63 3.23 -1.54
C THR A 195 -20.68 3.01 -0.03
N VAL A 196 -21.68 2.26 0.41
CA VAL A 196 -21.77 1.78 1.79
C VAL A 196 -20.62 0.80 2.03
N PRO A 197 -19.78 1.00 3.07
CA PRO A 197 -18.69 0.09 3.38
C PRO A 197 -19.16 -1.35 3.59
N GLN A 198 -18.49 -2.30 2.96
CA GLN A 198 -18.71 -3.74 3.14
C GLN A 198 -17.51 -4.37 3.84
N LEU A 199 -17.75 -5.38 4.68
CA LEU A 199 -16.68 -6.11 5.36
C LEU A 199 -15.96 -7.00 4.35
N ALA A 200 -14.68 -6.74 4.08
CA ALA A 200 -13.84 -7.60 3.26
C ALA A 200 -13.43 -8.86 4.04
N PHE A 201 -12.88 -8.67 5.23
CA PHE A 201 -12.56 -9.73 6.18
C PHE A 201 -12.33 -9.14 7.58
N LYS A 202 -12.17 -10.01 8.57
CA LYS A 202 -11.74 -9.61 9.92
C LYS A 202 -10.79 -10.64 10.51
N GLU A 203 -9.96 -10.17 11.41
CA GLU A 203 -9.05 -10.98 12.22
C GLU A 203 -9.18 -10.57 13.70
N PRO A 204 -8.74 -11.40 14.66
CA PRO A 204 -8.59 -10.96 16.04
C PRO A 204 -7.84 -9.63 16.14
N ASN A 205 -8.10 -8.87 17.20
CA ASN A 205 -7.44 -7.59 17.40
C ASN A 205 -5.90 -7.73 17.25
N HIS A 206 -5.26 -6.74 16.63
CA HIS A 206 -3.83 -6.70 16.29
C HIS A 206 -3.34 -7.66 15.17
N ASN A 207 -4.23 -8.46 14.56
CA ASN A 207 -3.85 -9.44 13.54
C ASN A 207 -4.16 -9.03 12.09
N ALA A 208 -4.68 -7.82 11.87
CA ALA A 208 -4.82 -7.22 10.55
C ALA A 208 -4.58 -5.71 10.63
N VAL A 209 -3.32 -5.29 10.75
CA VAL A 209 -2.89 -3.87 10.83
C VAL A 209 -2.33 -3.46 9.47
N SER A 210 -2.48 -2.18 9.10
CA SER A 210 -1.90 -1.62 7.86
C SER A 210 -2.22 -2.44 6.60
N PRO A 211 -3.50 -2.59 6.20
CA PRO A 211 -3.80 -3.16 4.90
C PRO A 211 -3.15 -2.29 3.82
N ALA A 212 -2.36 -2.90 2.93
CA ALA A 212 -1.77 -2.26 1.76
C ALA A 212 -2.22 -2.99 0.51
N VAL A 213 -2.91 -2.32 -0.42
CA VAL A 213 -3.57 -2.95 -1.57
C VAL A 213 -2.99 -2.52 -2.91
N VAL A 214 -2.77 -3.51 -3.77
CA VAL A 214 -2.51 -3.30 -5.20
C VAL A 214 -3.61 -3.95 -6.02
N ILE A 215 -4.27 -3.18 -6.88
CA ILE A 215 -5.18 -3.69 -7.91
C ILE A 215 -4.46 -3.70 -9.26
N GLY A 216 -4.23 -4.89 -9.80
CA GLY A 216 -3.61 -5.06 -11.10
C GLY A 216 -4.57 -4.75 -12.26
N ALA A 217 -4.03 -4.65 -13.48
CA ALA A 217 -4.84 -4.56 -14.71
C ALA A 217 -5.70 -5.81 -14.96
N ASP A 218 -5.37 -6.93 -14.29
CA ASP A 218 -6.16 -8.16 -14.23
C ASP A 218 -7.37 -8.05 -13.28
N ARG A 219 -7.54 -6.90 -12.60
CA ARG A 219 -8.48 -6.67 -11.50
C ARG A 219 -8.30 -7.62 -10.31
N VAL A 220 -7.11 -8.21 -10.17
CA VAL A 220 -6.79 -8.98 -8.96
C VAL A 220 -6.24 -8.00 -7.93
N ALA A 221 -7.01 -7.79 -6.86
CA ALA A 221 -6.52 -7.14 -5.66
C ALA A 221 -5.59 -8.10 -4.91
N ARG A 222 -4.47 -7.56 -4.47
CA ARG A 222 -3.51 -8.22 -3.58
C ARG A 222 -3.33 -7.30 -2.41
N MET A 223 -3.71 -7.76 -1.23
CA MET A 223 -3.65 -6.99 0.00
C MET A 223 -2.68 -7.65 0.97
N TRP A 224 -1.67 -6.90 1.37
CA TRP A 224 -0.77 -7.26 2.46
C TRP A 224 -1.29 -6.64 3.75
N TYR A 225 -1.10 -7.32 4.88
CA TYR A 225 -1.40 -6.75 6.19
C TYR A 225 -0.51 -7.38 7.25
N VAL A 226 -0.32 -6.67 8.35
CA VAL A 226 0.56 -7.05 9.44
C VAL A 226 -0.24 -7.75 10.54
N GLU A 227 0.23 -8.93 10.92
CA GLU A 227 -0.09 -9.55 12.20
C GLU A 227 0.98 -9.15 13.21
N THR A 228 0.58 -8.31 14.17
CA THR A 228 1.47 -7.83 15.22
C THR A 228 1.32 -8.65 16.51
N GLY A 229 0.19 -9.32 16.70
CA GLY A 229 -0.12 -10.10 17.90
C GLY A 229 -0.23 -9.22 19.16
N GLY A 230 0.91 -8.88 19.76
CA GLY A 230 1.00 -8.09 20.99
C GLY A 230 0.83 -6.57 20.84
N GLY A 231 0.46 -6.08 19.65
CA GLY A 231 0.37 -4.65 19.37
C GLY A 231 1.73 -3.95 19.51
N CYS A 232 1.74 -2.70 19.99
CA CYS A 232 2.91 -1.82 19.94
C CYS A 232 4.15 -2.34 20.68
N GLY A 233 3.98 -3.26 21.63
CA GLY A 233 5.08 -3.88 22.38
C GLY A 233 5.65 -5.13 21.72
N THR A 234 5.21 -5.49 20.51
CA THR A 234 5.63 -6.73 19.87
C THR A 234 7.11 -6.71 19.45
N SER A 235 7.77 -7.85 19.61
CA SER A 235 9.14 -8.07 19.11
C SER A 235 9.16 -8.91 17.83
N GLN A 236 7.98 -9.33 17.35
CA GLN A 236 7.82 -10.14 16.15
C GLN A 236 6.53 -9.76 15.44
N SER A 237 6.57 -9.73 14.11
CA SER A 237 5.38 -9.58 13.29
C SER A 237 5.46 -10.49 12.08
N ARG A 238 4.30 -10.81 11.51
CA ARG A 238 4.17 -11.55 10.25
C ARG A 238 3.40 -10.71 9.26
N VAL A 239 3.69 -10.90 7.98
CA VAL A 239 2.91 -10.30 6.90
C VAL A 239 2.09 -11.37 6.23
N HIS A 240 0.80 -11.10 6.08
CA HIS A 240 -0.14 -11.95 5.38
C HIS A 240 -0.53 -11.33 4.06
N LEU A 241 -0.85 -12.16 3.08
CA LEU A 241 -1.46 -11.78 1.82
C LEU A 241 -2.85 -12.41 1.70
N ARG A 242 -3.81 -11.59 1.29
CA ARG A 242 -5.09 -12.04 0.74
C ARG A 242 -5.28 -11.50 -0.67
N THR A 243 -6.03 -12.23 -1.48
CA THR A 243 -6.37 -11.82 -2.84
C THR A 243 -7.87 -11.82 -3.05
N ALA A 244 -8.36 -10.91 -3.89
CA ALA A 244 -9.74 -10.89 -4.35
C ALA A 244 -9.79 -10.49 -5.82
N GLN A 245 -10.79 -11.00 -6.53
CA GLN A 245 -11.06 -10.63 -7.91
C GLN A 245 -12.58 -10.65 -8.11
N PRO A 246 -13.24 -9.49 -8.21
CA PRO A 246 -14.66 -9.45 -8.53
C PRO A 246 -14.92 -9.93 -9.96
N SER A 247 -16.15 -10.37 -10.23
CA SER A 247 -16.62 -10.60 -11.60
C SER A 247 -16.53 -9.31 -12.43
N PRO A 248 -16.48 -9.38 -13.77
CA PRO A 248 -16.34 -8.20 -14.63
C PRO A 248 -17.36 -7.08 -14.38
N ASP A 249 -18.57 -7.44 -13.95
CA ASP A 249 -19.71 -6.56 -13.68
C ASP A 249 -19.88 -6.18 -12.20
N GLN A 250 -19.04 -6.72 -11.30
CA GLN A 250 -19.11 -6.49 -9.87
C GLN A 250 -18.01 -5.53 -9.37
N THR A 251 -18.26 -4.93 -8.21
CA THR A 251 -17.29 -4.10 -7.49
C THR A 251 -16.58 -4.91 -6.39
N PHE A 252 -15.53 -4.35 -5.78
CA PHE A 252 -14.75 -5.05 -4.75
C PHE A 252 -15.52 -5.27 -3.43
N GLU A 253 -16.58 -4.50 -3.20
CA GLU A 253 -17.55 -4.66 -2.12
C GLU A 253 -18.30 -6.00 -2.18
N GLU A 254 -18.37 -6.62 -3.36
CA GLU A 254 -19.01 -7.92 -3.58
C GLU A 254 -17.99 -9.07 -3.71
N ALA A 255 -16.69 -8.76 -3.69
CA ALA A 255 -15.65 -9.74 -3.96
C ALA A 255 -15.42 -10.68 -2.77
N ALA A 256 -15.30 -11.98 -3.06
CA ALA A 256 -14.84 -12.94 -2.07
C ALA A 256 -13.31 -12.85 -1.92
N TRP A 257 -12.85 -12.71 -0.67
CA TRP A 257 -11.44 -12.70 -0.33
C TRP A 257 -10.93 -14.11 -0.04
N SER A 258 -9.72 -14.40 -0.51
CA SER A 258 -9.04 -15.66 -0.19
C SER A 258 -8.80 -15.80 1.32
N PRO A 259 -8.56 -17.02 1.81
CA PRO A 259 -7.85 -17.21 3.08
C PRO A 259 -6.51 -16.46 3.08
N ALA A 260 -6.01 -16.18 4.28
CA ALA A 260 -4.68 -15.61 4.48
C ALA A 260 -3.59 -16.59 4.03
N SER A 261 -2.49 -16.05 3.52
CA SER A 261 -1.26 -16.78 3.22
C SER A 261 -0.06 -16.00 3.73
N ASP A 262 0.91 -16.68 4.32
CA ASP A 262 2.13 -16.03 4.83
C ASP A 262 2.97 -15.47 3.67
N VAL A 263 3.53 -14.28 3.87
CA VAL A 263 4.52 -13.67 2.98
C VAL A 263 5.81 -13.42 3.75
N ASP A 264 6.92 -13.88 3.19
CA ASP A 264 8.24 -13.54 3.70
C ASP A 264 8.65 -12.14 3.23
N LEU A 265 8.50 -11.17 4.13
CA LEU A 265 9.02 -9.81 3.99
C LEU A 265 9.96 -9.46 5.15
N VAL A 266 10.58 -10.47 5.79
CA VAL A 266 11.42 -10.26 6.97
C VAL A 266 12.52 -9.24 6.69
N GLN A 267 12.62 -8.24 7.56
CA GLN A 267 13.72 -7.28 7.57
C GLN A 267 14.61 -7.55 8.79
N PRO A 268 15.83 -8.10 8.62
CA PRO A 268 16.71 -8.41 9.73
C PRO A 268 16.91 -7.22 10.68
N GLY A 269 16.68 -7.45 11.98
CA GLY A 269 16.81 -6.42 13.02
C GLY A 269 15.63 -5.43 13.10
N SER A 270 14.57 -5.63 12.31
CA SER A 270 13.37 -4.78 12.32
C SER A 270 12.10 -5.61 12.54
N VAL A 271 11.08 -4.95 13.08
CA VAL A 271 9.71 -5.48 13.19
C VAL A 271 8.83 -4.63 12.29
N ILE A 272 8.07 -5.29 11.42
CA ILE A 272 7.14 -4.59 10.53
C ILE A 272 5.92 -4.18 11.36
N TRP A 273 5.57 -2.90 11.32
CA TRP A 273 4.44 -2.33 12.05
C TRP A 273 3.36 -1.84 11.08
N HIS A 274 3.74 -0.91 10.20
CA HIS A 274 2.96 -0.42 9.07
C HIS A 274 3.73 -0.59 7.77
N MET A 275 3.01 -0.65 6.65
CA MET A 275 3.57 -0.76 5.32
C MET A 275 2.65 -0.15 4.27
N ASP A 276 3.24 0.20 3.13
CA ASP A 276 2.59 0.43 1.85
C ASP A 276 3.24 -0.52 0.82
N VAL A 277 2.52 -0.86 -0.26
CA VAL A 277 2.98 -1.73 -1.34
C VAL A 277 2.59 -1.13 -2.69
N ILE A 278 3.58 -0.73 -3.49
CA ILE A 278 3.35 -0.25 -4.86
C ILE A 278 3.75 -1.29 -5.92
N ALA A 279 2.98 -1.41 -7.00
CA ALA A 279 3.41 -2.18 -8.16
C ALA A 279 4.32 -1.36 -9.08
N LEU A 280 5.58 -1.77 -9.20
CA LEU A 280 6.50 -1.18 -10.16
C LEU A 280 6.11 -1.59 -11.58
N ARG A 281 5.81 -0.60 -12.44
CA ARG A 281 5.64 -0.86 -13.87
C ARG A 281 6.98 -1.29 -14.46
N ARG A 282 7.01 -2.45 -15.11
CA ARG A 282 8.12 -2.79 -16.01
C ARG A 282 8.07 -1.80 -17.18
N ARG A 283 9.13 -1.00 -17.31
CA ARG A 283 9.43 -0.28 -18.55
C ARG A 283 9.74 -1.31 -19.64
#